data_AF-A0A1F2TA25-F1
#
_entry.id   AF-A0A1F2TA25-F1
#
_cell.length_a   1.000
_cell.length_b   1.000
_cell.length_c   1.000
_cell.angle_alpha   90.00
_cell.angle_beta   90.00
_cell.angle_gamma   90.00
#
_symmetry.space_group_name_H-M   'P 1'
#
loop_
_entity.id
_entity.type
_entity.pdbx_description
1 polymer ?
#
loop_
_entity_poly.entity_id
_entity_poly.type
_entity_poly.pdbx_seq_one_letter_code
_entity_poly.pdbx_strand_id
1 'polypeptide(L)'
;MIDSLKAAVAKTINVFREEVSSVRAKLEAAKRRREDLLVAPLSRSDITALLFAYVDRQANQYPEDLGRSIKELHHERSFKTGESAASRAGEFVAGGVLTPTGNGPRLDRTLMFLLRNEVKKGIASAVEQIKEWPENTGPALKERADELATLETEIKALEGRMRELAEEHAKIANSFR
;
A
#
# COMPACT_ATOMS: atom_id res chain seq x y z
N MET A 1 -40.31 34.89 35.08
CA MET A 1 -38.87 35.13 34.86
C MET A 1 -38.02 33.89 35.13
N ILE A 2 -38.23 33.19 36.25
CA ILE A 2 -37.48 31.96 36.58
C ILE A 2 -37.80 30.80 35.61
N ASP A 3 -39.07 30.65 35.21
CA ASP A 3 -39.46 29.55 34.31
C ASP A 3 -38.97 29.71 32.87
N SER A 4 -38.86 30.95 32.36
CA SER A 4 -38.28 31.21 31.04
C SER A 4 -36.77 30.93 31.01
N LEU A 5 -36.06 31.17 32.11
CA LEU A 5 -34.64 30.87 32.24
C LEU A 5 -34.39 29.35 32.27
N LYS A 6 -35.21 28.61 33.02
CA LYS A 6 -35.15 27.13 33.05
C LYS A 6 -35.41 26.52 31.68
N ALA A 7 -36.41 27.03 30.96
CA ALA A 7 -36.74 26.57 29.61
C ALA A 7 -35.59 26.83 28.61
N ALA A 8 -34.95 28.00 28.70
CA ALA A 8 -33.81 28.34 27.85
C ALA A 8 -32.60 27.42 28.11
N VAL A 9 -32.25 27.16 29.38
CA VAL A 9 -31.15 26.25 29.75
C VAL A 9 -31.43 24.82 29.29
N ALA A 10 -32.65 24.32 29.48
CA ALA A 10 -33.04 22.99 29.04
C ALA A 10 -32.93 22.82 27.52
N LYS A 11 -33.32 23.85 26.75
CA LYS A 11 -33.17 23.85 25.29
C LYS A 11 -31.70 23.78 24.87
N THR A 12 -30.83 24.59 25.48
CA THR A 12 -29.39 24.61 25.19
C THR A 12 -28.73 23.26 25.49
N ILE A 13 -29.07 22.63 26.62
CA ILE A 13 -28.56 21.30 26.98
C ILE A 13 -29.00 20.24 25.97
N ASN A 14 -30.25 20.29 25.49
CA ASN A 14 -30.74 19.34 24.51
C ASN A 14 -30.03 19.48 23.15
N VAL A 15 -29.88 20.72 22.65
CA VAL A 15 -29.14 20.99 21.41
C VAL A 15 -27.70 20.49 21.52
N PHE A 16 -27.03 20.78 22.64
CA PHE A 16 -25.67 20.30 22.89
C PHE A 16 -25.58 18.77 22.92
N ARG A 17 -26.54 18.09 23.56
CA ARG A 17 -26.61 16.63 23.63
C ARG A 17 -26.81 16.00 22.25
N GLU A 18 -27.69 16.59 21.44
CA GLU A 18 -27.93 16.17 20.06
C GLU A 18 -26.66 16.33 19.23
N GLU A 19 -25.97 17.46 19.35
CA GLU A 19 -24.72 17.70 18.63
C GLU A 19 -23.62 16.71 19.02
N VAL A 20 -23.38 16.48 20.32
CA VAL A 20 -22.42 15.48 20.80
C VAL A 20 -22.78 14.08 20.28
N SER A 21 -24.06 13.71 20.31
CA SER A 21 -24.51 12.40 19.84
C SER A 21 -24.28 12.23 18.33
N SER A 22 -24.53 13.28 17.56
CA SER A 22 -24.35 13.32 16.11
C SER A 22 -22.87 13.22 15.72
N VAL A 23 -22.01 14.03 16.35
CA VAL A 23 -20.57 14.00 16.11
C VAL A 23 -19.98 12.64 16.49
N ARG A 24 -20.42 12.06 17.62
CA ARG A 24 -19.98 10.72 18.03
C ARG A 24 -20.42 9.64 17.04
N ALA A 25 -21.67 9.69 16.58
CA ALA A 25 -22.17 8.73 15.59
C ALA A 25 -21.38 8.81 14.27
N LYS A 26 -21.09 10.02 13.79
CA LYS A 26 -20.25 10.23 12.59
C LYS A 26 -18.83 9.72 12.80
N LEU A 27 -18.24 9.97 13.97
CA LEU A 27 -16.89 9.51 14.29
C LEU A 27 -16.79 7.99 14.28
N GLU A 28 -17.74 7.31 14.91
CA GLU A 28 -17.79 5.83 14.91
C GLU A 28 -18.02 5.28 13.50
N ALA A 29 -18.90 5.91 12.70
CA ALA A 29 -19.13 5.50 11.32
C ALA A 29 -17.86 5.64 10.46
N ALA A 30 -17.17 6.77 10.56
CA ALA A 30 -15.92 7.02 9.85
C ALA A 30 -14.80 6.05 10.27
N LYS A 31 -14.68 5.76 11.57
CA LYS A 31 -13.71 4.78 12.10
C LYS A 31 -13.99 3.37 11.60
N ARG A 32 -15.25 2.92 11.63
CA ARG A 32 -15.66 1.61 11.09
C ARG A 32 -15.37 1.51 9.61
N ARG A 33 -15.74 2.52 8.83
CA ARG A 33 -15.47 2.56 7.39
C ARG A 33 -13.97 2.48 7.10
N ARG A 34 -13.14 3.18 7.87
CA ARG A 34 -11.68 3.10 7.77
C ARG A 34 -11.18 1.67 8.03
N GLU A 35 -11.68 1.03 9.07
CA GLU A 35 -11.33 -0.35 9.41
C GLU A 35 -11.75 -1.32 8.29
N ASP A 36 -12.99 -1.21 7.80
CA ASP A 36 -13.52 -2.01 6.70
C ASP A 36 -12.61 -1.93 5.46
N LEU A 37 -12.15 -0.73 5.09
CA LEU A 37 -11.25 -0.54 3.95
C LEU A 37 -9.86 -1.15 4.15
N LEU A 38 -9.35 -1.15 5.39
CA LEU A 38 -8.05 -1.71 5.74
C LEU A 38 -8.06 -3.24 5.75
N VAL A 39 -9.17 -3.85 6.19
CA VAL A 39 -9.30 -5.32 6.23
C VAL A 39 -9.83 -5.89 4.92
N ALA A 40 -10.37 -5.06 4.03
CA ALA A 40 -10.96 -5.52 2.78
C ALA A 40 -9.92 -6.28 1.93
N PRO A 41 -10.26 -7.49 1.43
CA PRO A 41 -9.37 -8.23 0.55
C PRO A 41 -9.14 -7.48 -0.77
N LEU A 42 -7.97 -7.68 -1.36
CA LEU A 42 -7.59 -7.09 -2.63
C LEU A 42 -8.39 -7.71 -3.79
N SER A 43 -8.73 -6.89 -4.79
CA SER A 43 -9.38 -7.39 -5.99
C SER A 43 -8.40 -8.19 -6.86
N ARG A 44 -8.93 -9.03 -7.77
CA ARG A 44 -8.09 -9.71 -8.78
C ARG A 44 -7.31 -8.71 -9.62
N SER A 45 -7.92 -7.58 -9.95
CA SER A 45 -7.29 -6.49 -10.69
C SER A 45 -6.10 -5.90 -9.92
N ASP A 46 -6.27 -5.63 -8.63
CA ASP A 46 -5.21 -5.10 -7.78
C ASP A 46 -4.03 -6.07 -7.66
N ILE A 47 -4.30 -7.35 -7.41
CA ILE A 47 -3.25 -8.37 -7.33
C ILE A 47 -2.54 -8.51 -8.67
N THR A 48 -3.28 -8.53 -9.78
CA THR A 48 -2.70 -8.60 -11.12
C THR A 48 -1.79 -7.41 -11.39
N ALA A 49 -2.23 -6.19 -11.05
CA ALA A 49 -1.44 -4.98 -11.19
C ALA A 49 -0.16 -5.01 -10.34
N LEU A 50 -0.24 -5.50 -9.09
CA LEU A 50 0.92 -5.66 -8.21
C LEU A 50 1.93 -6.67 -8.78
N LEU A 51 1.46 -7.81 -9.28
CA LEU A 51 2.30 -8.82 -9.91
C LEU A 51 2.93 -8.29 -11.19
N PHE A 52 2.21 -7.48 -11.98
CA PHE A 52 2.76 -6.84 -13.18
C PHE A 52 3.86 -5.85 -12.82
N ALA A 53 3.65 -5.03 -11.79
CA ALA A 53 4.65 -4.10 -11.29
C ALA A 53 5.90 -4.83 -10.77
N TYR A 54 5.73 -6.00 -10.16
CA TYR A 54 6.85 -6.86 -9.77
C TYR A 54 7.64 -7.36 -10.98
N VAL A 55 6.96 -7.88 -12.02
CA VAL A 55 7.61 -8.30 -13.27
C VAL A 55 8.38 -7.15 -13.90
N ASP A 56 7.77 -5.96 -14.00
CA ASP A 56 8.44 -4.78 -14.56
C ASP A 56 9.68 -4.40 -13.76
N ARG A 57 9.59 -4.44 -12.42
CA ARG A 57 10.73 -4.12 -11.55
C ARG A 57 11.89 -5.09 -11.76
N GLN A 58 11.64 -6.40 -11.79
CA GLN A 58 12.67 -7.40 -12.01
C GLN A 58 13.26 -7.30 -13.42
N ALA A 59 12.41 -7.12 -14.43
CA ALA A 59 12.83 -6.93 -15.81
C ALA A 59 13.75 -5.72 -15.95
N ASN A 60 13.41 -4.59 -15.29
CA ASN A 60 14.21 -3.37 -15.36
C ASN A 60 15.57 -3.48 -14.65
N GLN A 61 15.75 -4.43 -13.72
CA GLN A 61 17.04 -4.67 -13.07
C GLN A 61 18.02 -5.48 -13.95
N TYR A 62 17.50 -6.25 -14.91
CA TYR A 62 18.32 -7.14 -15.72
C TYR A 62 19.43 -6.43 -16.52
N PRO A 63 19.20 -5.29 -17.22
CA PRO A 63 20.27 -4.61 -17.94
C PRO A 63 21.44 -4.17 -17.05
N GLU A 64 21.14 -3.74 -15.81
CA GLU A 64 22.17 -3.34 -14.84
C GLU A 64 22.98 -4.53 -14.35
N ASP A 65 22.31 -5.65 -14.03
CA ASP A 65 22.96 -6.89 -13.60
C ASP A 65 23.85 -7.46 -14.72
N LEU A 66 23.34 -7.46 -15.96
CA LEU A 66 24.09 -7.87 -17.13
C LEU A 66 25.30 -6.95 -17.35
N GLY A 67 25.11 -5.64 -17.25
CA GLY A 67 26.18 -4.65 -17.37
C GLY A 67 27.28 -4.83 -16.32
N ARG A 68 26.92 -5.16 -15.07
CA ARG A 68 27.89 -5.48 -14.01
C ARG A 68 28.68 -6.75 -14.34
N SER A 69 27.98 -7.80 -14.76
CA SER A 69 28.59 -9.08 -15.12
C SER A 69 29.57 -8.94 -16.30
N ILE A 70 29.20 -8.13 -17.32
CA ILE A 70 30.08 -7.80 -18.44
C ILE A 70 31.28 -6.98 -17.97
N LYS A 71 31.12 -6.02 -17.05
CA LYS A 71 32.24 -5.24 -16.51
C LYS A 71 33.24 -6.10 -15.74
N GLU A 72 32.76 -7.08 -14.96
CA GLU A 72 33.62 -8.02 -14.24
C GLU A 72 34.48 -8.86 -15.18
N LEU A 73 33.93 -9.28 -16.33
CA LEU A 73 34.71 -9.92 -17.39
C LEU A 73 35.85 -9.06 -17.95
N HIS A 74 35.69 -7.74 -17.91
CA HIS A 74 36.64 -6.78 -18.45
C HIS A 74 37.70 -6.31 -17.44
N HIS A 75 37.57 -6.59 -16.14
CA HIS A 75 38.53 -6.13 -15.12
C HIS A 75 39.62 -7.17 -14.80
N GLU A 76 40.84 -6.93 -15.30
CA GLU A 76 42.03 -7.80 -15.15
C GLU A 76 42.44 -8.20 -13.71
N ARG A 77 41.95 -7.52 -12.65
CA ARG A 77 42.50 -7.62 -11.29
C ARG A 77 42.13 -8.88 -10.48
N SER A 78 41.24 -9.74 -10.98
CA SER A 78 40.81 -10.95 -10.26
C SER A 78 41.40 -12.25 -10.82
N PHE A 79 42.29 -12.17 -11.81
CA PHE A 79 42.58 -13.32 -12.68
C PHE A 79 44.04 -13.76 -12.62
N LYS A 80 44.24 -15.09 -12.64
CA LYS A 80 45.57 -15.71 -12.66
C LYS A 80 46.25 -15.40 -13.99
N THR A 81 47.50 -14.97 -13.95
CA THR A 81 48.32 -14.66 -15.13
C THR A 81 48.43 -15.88 -16.05
N GLY A 82 47.94 -15.77 -17.30
CA GLY A 82 48.13 -16.79 -18.34
C GLY A 82 46.87 -17.34 -19.03
N GLU A 83 45.66 -17.00 -18.57
CA GLU A 83 44.42 -17.51 -19.17
C GLU A 83 43.97 -16.75 -20.44
N SER A 84 43.58 -17.51 -21.48
CA SER A 84 43.09 -16.97 -22.75
C SER A 84 41.69 -16.34 -22.62
N ALA A 85 41.35 -15.37 -23.48
CA ALA A 85 39.99 -14.79 -23.54
C ALA A 85 38.87 -15.83 -23.72
N ALA A 86 39.16 -16.90 -24.45
CA ALA A 86 38.22 -17.99 -24.69
C ALA A 86 37.99 -18.84 -23.43
N SER A 87 39.04 -19.13 -22.65
CA SER A 87 38.91 -19.76 -21.33
C SER A 87 38.13 -18.88 -20.36
N ARG A 88 38.36 -17.55 -20.40
CA ARG A 88 37.64 -16.55 -19.58
C ARG A 88 36.14 -16.51 -19.89
N ALA A 89 35.78 -16.51 -21.17
CA ALA A 89 34.38 -16.58 -21.59
C ALA A 89 33.75 -17.94 -21.24
N GLY A 90 34.51 -19.03 -21.34
CA GLY A 90 34.08 -20.38 -20.98
C GLY A 90 33.68 -20.51 -19.51
N GLU A 91 34.49 -19.99 -18.58
CA GLU A 91 34.17 -20.01 -17.13
C GLU A 91 33.04 -19.06 -16.75
N PHE A 92 32.89 -17.92 -17.41
CA PHE A 92 31.74 -17.04 -17.18
C PHE A 92 30.42 -17.67 -17.65
N VAL A 93 30.45 -18.32 -18.82
CA VAL A 93 29.30 -19.06 -19.36
C VAL A 93 29.00 -20.31 -18.52
N ALA A 94 30.04 -21.06 -18.09
CA ALA A 94 29.89 -22.27 -17.28
C ALA A 94 29.60 -22.00 -15.79
N GLY A 95 30.11 -20.88 -15.26
CA GLY A 95 30.05 -20.46 -13.86
C GLY A 95 28.84 -19.59 -13.51
N GLY A 96 27.98 -19.30 -14.49
CA GLY A 96 26.58 -19.03 -14.17
C GLY A 96 26.04 -17.65 -14.49
N VAL A 97 26.11 -17.27 -15.77
CA VAL A 97 25.18 -16.27 -16.33
C VAL A 97 23.72 -16.68 -16.15
N LEU A 98 23.43 -17.97 -15.91
CA LEU A 98 22.08 -18.52 -15.73
C LEU A 98 21.96 -19.48 -14.53
N THR A 99 22.91 -19.48 -13.59
CA THR A 99 22.77 -20.33 -12.38
C THR A 99 22.04 -19.59 -11.26
N PRO A 100 21.20 -20.27 -10.45
CA PRO A 100 20.48 -19.65 -9.33
C PRO A 100 21.37 -19.05 -8.23
N THR A 101 22.67 -19.40 -8.20
CA THR A 101 23.60 -19.13 -7.10
C THR A 101 24.87 -18.37 -7.50
N GLY A 102 25.01 -17.96 -8.77
CA GLY A 102 26.21 -17.30 -9.29
C GLY A 102 26.14 -15.77 -9.29
N ASN A 103 27.27 -15.10 -9.57
CA ASN A 103 27.38 -13.64 -9.73
C ASN A 103 26.77 -13.10 -11.04
N GLY A 104 26.19 -13.97 -11.89
CA GLY A 104 25.54 -13.58 -13.14
C GLY A 104 24.11 -13.05 -12.95
N PRO A 105 23.49 -12.51 -14.02
CA PRO A 105 22.10 -12.07 -13.96
C PRO A 105 21.18 -13.26 -13.65
N ARG A 106 20.31 -13.08 -12.65
CA ARG A 106 19.43 -14.18 -12.23
C ARG A 106 18.50 -14.60 -13.39
N LEU A 107 18.29 -15.90 -13.53
CA LEU A 107 17.48 -16.47 -14.62
C LEU A 107 16.04 -15.92 -14.61
N ASP A 108 15.45 -15.73 -13.44
CA ASP A 108 14.12 -15.14 -13.27
C ASP A 108 14.06 -13.72 -13.85
N ARG A 109 15.03 -12.86 -13.55
CA ARG A 109 15.12 -11.50 -14.12
C ARG A 109 15.34 -11.50 -15.62
N THR A 110 16.19 -12.40 -16.11
CA THR A 110 16.43 -12.59 -17.55
C THR A 110 15.15 -12.95 -18.28
N LEU A 111 14.39 -13.92 -17.76
CA LEU A 111 13.12 -14.34 -18.32
C LEU A 111 12.08 -13.21 -18.23
N MET A 112 12.00 -12.48 -17.12
CA MET A 112 11.09 -11.34 -16.96
C MET A 112 11.44 -10.18 -17.90
N PHE A 113 12.71 -9.99 -18.25
CA PHE A 113 13.13 -9.01 -19.25
C PHE A 113 12.75 -9.42 -20.67
N LEU A 114 13.08 -10.67 -21.06
CA LEU A 114 12.87 -11.16 -22.42
C LEU A 114 11.40 -11.45 -22.75
N LEU A 115 10.65 -12.02 -21.79
CA LEU A 115 9.27 -12.50 -21.96
C LEU A 115 8.28 -11.67 -21.16
N ARG A 116 8.58 -10.39 -20.94
CA ARG A 116 7.84 -9.51 -20.03
C ARG A 116 6.32 -9.57 -20.26
N ASN A 117 5.90 -9.48 -21.53
CA ASN A 117 4.48 -9.40 -21.87
C ASN A 117 3.80 -10.76 -21.75
N GLU A 118 4.49 -11.84 -22.10
CA GLU A 118 4.03 -13.21 -22.05
C GLU A 118 3.86 -13.66 -20.60
N VAL A 119 4.82 -13.33 -19.73
CA VAL A 119 4.75 -13.57 -18.29
C VAL A 119 3.55 -12.84 -17.69
N LYS A 120 3.33 -11.56 -18.05
CA LYS A 120 2.16 -10.80 -17.60
C LYS A 120 0.84 -11.42 -18.07
N LYS A 121 0.75 -11.85 -19.33
CA LYS A 121 -0.43 -12.57 -19.85
C LYS A 121 -0.68 -13.88 -19.09
N GLY A 122 0.38 -14.64 -18.82
CA GLY A 122 0.31 -15.87 -18.04
C GLY A 122 -0.18 -15.62 -16.61
N ILE A 123 0.32 -14.57 -15.96
CA ILE A 123 -0.14 -14.15 -14.62
C ILE A 123 -1.62 -13.79 -14.63
N ALA A 124 -2.06 -12.94 -15.56
CA ALA A 124 -3.47 -12.57 -15.64
C ALA A 124 -4.38 -13.80 -15.83
N SER A 125 -3.99 -14.69 -16.74
CA SER A 125 -4.71 -15.96 -16.95
C SER A 125 -4.72 -16.85 -15.70
N ALA A 126 -3.61 -16.93 -14.97
CA ALA A 126 -3.51 -17.69 -13.74
C ALA A 126 -4.40 -17.11 -12.62
N VAL A 127 -4.43 -15.78 -12.46
CA VAL A 127 -5.26 -15.09 -11.45
C VAL A 127 -6.75 -15.31 -11.73
N GLU A 128 -7.18 -15.27 -12.98
CA GLU A 128 -8.57 -15.55 -13.37
C GLU A 128 -9.00 -17.00 -13.08
N GLN A 129 -8.06 -17.95 -13.15
CA GLN A 129 -8.34 -19.36 -12.88
C GLN A 129 -8.40 -19.72 -11.39
N ILE A 130 -8.07 -18.79 -10.49
CA ILE A 130 -8.18 -19.02 -9.04
C ILE A 130 -9.67 -19.11 -8.67
N LYS A 131 -10.10 -20.33 -8.33
CA LYS A 131 -11.50 -20.66 -8.01
C LYS A 131 -11.99 -20.00 -6.73
N GLU A 132 -11.14 -19.98 -5.71
CA GLU A 132 -11.47 -19.41 -4.39
C GLU A 132 -10.92 -17.98 -4.33
N TRP A 133 -11.80 -17.00 -4.59
CA TRP A 133 -11.48 -15.59 -4.42
C TRP A 133 -12.50 -14.95 -3.50
N PRO A 134 -12.11 -14.02 -2.60
CA PRO A 134 -13.06 -13.33 -1.74
C PRO A 134 -14.14 -12.62 -2.57
N GLU A 135 -15.41 -12.85 -2.26
CA GLU A 135 -16.53 -12.23 -2.99
C GLU A 135 -16.64 -10.72 -2.71
N ASN A 136 -16.34 -10.32 -1.47
CA ASN A 136 -16.39 -8.93 -1.03
C ASN A 136 -15.02 -8.28 -1.09
N THR A 137 -14.47 -8.12 -2.30
CA THR A 137 -13.29 -7.28 -2.49
C THR A 137 -13.69 -5.82 -2.31
N GLY A 138 -12.93 -5.08 -1.49
CA GLY A 138 -13.11 -3.63 -1.37
C GLY A 138 -12.84 -2.90 -2.69
N PRO A 139 -12.98 -1.56 -2.72
CA PRO A 139 -12.74 -0.76 -3.93
C PRO A 139 -11.31 -0.92 -4.47
N ALA A 140 -10.98 -0.34 -5.62
CA ALA A 140 -9.61 -0.47 -6.15
C ALA A 140 -8.57 0.11 -5.18
N LEU A 141 -7.33 -0.38 -5.18
CA LEU A 141 -6.28 0.06 -4.25
C LEU A 141 -6.07 1.58 -4.24
N LYS A 142 -6.13 2.22 -5.42
CA LYS A 142 -6.00 3.67 -5.54
C LYS A 142 -7.16 4.40 -4.88
N GLU A 143 -8.39 3.95 -5.15
CA GLU A 143 -9.60 4.52 -4.55
C GLU A 143 -9.61 4.32 -3.02
N ARG A 144 -9.13 3.17 -2.54
CA ARG A 144 -8.93 2.93 -1.09
C ARG A 144 -8.00 3.95 -0.47
N ALA A 145 -6.86 4.24 -1.12
CA ALA A 145 -5.89 5.20 -0.60
C ALA A 145 -6.50 6.61 -0.50
N ASP A 146 -7.23 7.04 -1.53
CA ASP A 146 -7.91 8.34 -1.57
C ASP A 146 -9.04 8.43 -0.51
N GLU A 147 -9.84 7.37 -0.36
CA GLU A 147 -10.90 7.29 0.65
C GLU A 147 -10.33 7.27 2.07
N LEU A 148 -9.25 6.52 2.33
CA LEU A 148 -8.56 6.48 3.62
C LEU A 148 -8.03 7.86 4.01
N ALA A 149 -7.39 8.59 3.09
CA ALA A 149 -6.88 9.93 3.35
C ALA A 149 -8.02 10.92 3.69
N THR A 150 -9.17 10.77 3.03
CA THR A 150 -10.38 11.55 3.32
C THR A 150 -10.92 11.22 4.72
N LEU A 151 -11.05 9.94 5.06
CA LEU A 151 -11.52 9.48 6.37
C LEU A 151 -10.59 9.90 7.51
N GLU A 152 -9.28 9.87 7.31
CA GLU A 152 -8.32 10.35 8.32
C GLU A 152 -8.51 11.85 8.63
N THR A 153 -8.75 12.64 7.58
CA THR A 153 -9.04 14.08 7.73
C THR A 153 -10.37 14.29 8.47
N GLU A 154 -11.41 13.54 8.11
CA GLU A 154 -12.73 13.62 8.75
C GLU A 154 -12.67 13.19 10.23
N ILE A 155 -12.02 12.07 10.53
CA ILE A 155 -11.83 11.58 11.90
C ILE A 155 -11.12 12.64 12.74
N LYS A 156 -10.03 13.23 12.23
CA LYS A 156 -9.28 14.27 12.94
C LYS A 156 -10.14 15.51 13.20
N ALA A 157 -10.96 15.91 12.24
CA ALA A 157 -11.89 17.03 12.40
C ALA A 157 -12.97 16.74 13.45
N LEU A 158 -13.58 15.55 13.42
CA LEU A 158 -14.59 15.12 14.38
C LEU A 158 -14.02 14.98 15.80
N GLU A 159 -12.80 14.45 15.96
CA GLU A 159 -12.10 14.39 17.24
C GLU A 159 -11.71 15.77 17.77
N GLY A 160 -11.44 16.73 16.87
CA GLY A 160 -11.31 18.14 17.22
C GLY A 160 -12.61 18.71 17.76
N ARG A 161 -13.71 18.54 17.02
CA ARG A 161 -15.04 19.03 17.43
C ARG A 161 -15.51 18.44 18.75
N MET A 162 -15.26 17.15 18.99
CA MET A 162 -15.57 16.51 20.27
C MET A 162 -14.81 17.15 21.45
N ARG A 163 -13.55 17.56 21.25
CA ARG A 163 -12.77 18.26 22.27
C ARG A 163 -13.31 19.67 22.53
N GLU A 164 -13.63 20.41 21.47
CA GLU A 164 -14.25 21.74 21.59
C GLU A 164 -15.58 21.67 22.37
N LEU A 165 -16.45 20.72 22.01
CA LEU A 165 -17.72 20.51 22.73
C LEU A 165 -17.48 20.16 24.21
N ALA A 166 -16.48 19.33 24.52
CA ALA A 166 -16.13 19.00 25.89
C ALA A 166 -15.65 20.23 26.69
N GLU A 167 -14.85 21.11 26.08
CA GLU A 167 -14.41 22.36 26.69
C GLU A 167 -15.55 23.36 26.88
N GLU A 168 -16.45 23.50 25.89
CA GLU A 168 -17.65 24.32 26.00
C GLU A 168 -18.54 23.85 27.16
N HIS A 169 -18.77 22.54 27.28
CA HIS A 169 -19.51 21.95 28.40
C HIS A 169 -18.85 22.25 29.75
N ALA A 170 -17.52 22.14 29.85
CA ALA A 170 -16.79 22.45 31.08
C ALA A 170 -16.91 23.93 31.48
N LYS A 171 -16.85 24.85 30.51
CA LYS A 171 -17.05 26.29 30.75
C LYS A 171 -18.47 26.60 31.23
N ILE A 172 -19.47 26.02 30.58
CA ILE A 172 -20.87 26.15 30.98
C ILE A 172 -21.07 25.63 32.41
N ALA A 173 -20.59 24.42 32.71
CA ALA A 173 -20.69 23.84 34.05
C ALA A 173 -20.02 24.71 35.13
N ASN A 174 -18.89 25.35 34.83
CA ASN A 174 -18.19 26.24 35.75
C ASN A 174 -18.88 27.60 35.93
N SER A 175 -19.62 28.09 34.93
CA SER A 175 -20.38 29.36 35.05
C SER A 175 -21.62 29.27 35.96
N PHE A 176 -22.02 28.07 36.35
CA PHE A 176 -23.17 27.81 37.24
C PHE A 176 -22.78 27.37 38.66
N ARG A 177 -21.47 27.37 39.00
CA ARG A 177 -20.97 27.24 40.37
C ARG A 177 -20.74 28.61 40.99
#